data_AF-A0A7L4CKG5-F1
#
_entry.id   AF-A0A7L4CKG5-F1
#
_cell.length_a   1.000
_cell.length_b   1.000
_cell.length_c   1.000
_cell.angle_alpha   90.00
_cell.angle_beta   90.00
_cell.angle_gamma   90.00
#
_symmetry.space_group_name_H-M   'P 1'
#
loop_
_entity.id
_entity.type
_entity.pdbx_description
1 polymer ?
#
loop_
_entity_poly.entity_id
_entity_poly.type
_entity_poly.pdbx_seq_one_letter_code
_entity_poly.pdbx_strand_id
1 'polypeptide(L)'
;GARRGALLTDNNLLSYYFEDGKTLYEVFQRGLHASGNGNCLGYRKPNQPYQWLTYKQVLDRAQYLGSGLLQKGCKPSSNQFIGIFAQNRPEWVISEYACYTYSMVAVPLYDTLGPDAIIYIVKKADISIVICDKPEKAEILLENCEQEKTPCLKIVILMDLFDKELKDRGAKVGVEILALQEVE
;
A
#
# COMPACT_ATOMS: atom_id res chain seq x y z
N GLY A 1 33.15 -1.66 -17.30
CA GLY A 1 33.75 -1.92 -15.97
C GLY A 1 32.62 -2.17 -14.99
N ALA A 2 32.61 -3.32 -14.32
CA ALA A 2 31.63 -3.59 -13.27
C ALA A 2 31.96 -2.73 -12.04
N ARG A 3 31.00 -1.93 -11.57
CA ARG A 3 31.16 -1.14 -10.36
C ARG A 3 31.04 -2.08 -9.15
N ARG A 4 32.10 -2.20 -8.35
CA ARG A 4 32.06 -2.91 -7.07
C ARG A 4 31.51 -1.95 -6.01
N GLY A 5 30.50 -2.37 -5.26
CA GLY A 5 29.93 -1.55 -4.17
C GLY A 5 30.96 -1.33 -3.07
N ALA A 6 31.00 -0.11 -2.50
CA ALA A 6 31.95 0.26 -1.44
C ALA A 6 31.82 -0.58 -0.14
N LEU A 7 30.71 -1.30 0.00
CA LEU A 7 30.38 -2.13 1.16
C LEU A 7 30.88 -3.57 1.05
N LEU A 8 31.39 -3.99 -0.12
CA LEU A 8 31.88 -5.35 -0.34
C LEU A 8 33.33 -5.49 0.12
N THR A 9 33.55 -6.15 1.25
CA THR A 9 34.88 -6.45 1.79
C THR A 9 35.59 -7.59 1.06
N ASP A 10 34.83 -8.44 0.37
CA ASP A 10 35.33 -9.56 -0.44
C ASP A 10 34.57 -9.66 -1.78
N ASN A 11 34.78 -10.75 -2.52
CA ASN A 11 34.12 -11.00 -3.81
C ASN A 11 32.75 -11.68 -3.67
N ASN A 12 32.24 -11.88 -2.45
CA ASN A 12 30.93 -12.47 -2.23
C ASN A 12 29.83 -11.42 -2.39
N LEU A 13 28.63 -11.85 -2.78
CA LEU A 13 27.46 -10.98 -2.83
C LEU A 13 26.96 -10.72 -1.41
N LEU A 14 26.65 -9.46 -1.11
CA LEU A 14 26.01 -9.08 0.15
C LEU A 14 24.51 -9.42 0.09
N SER A 15 24.07 -10.41 0.86
CA SER A 15 22.66 -10.82 0.91
C SER A 15 21.80 -9.94 1.83
N TYR A 16 22.39 -9.38 2.87
CA TYR A 16 21.75 -8.44 3.80
C TYR A 16 22.82 -7.55 4.44
N TYR A 17 22.43 -6.33 4.84
CA TYR A 17 23.36 -5.39 5.48
C TYR A 17 23.44 -5.57 7.01
N PHE A 18 22.31 -5.96 7.62
CA PHE A 18 22.20 -6.19 9.05
C PHE A 18 21.64 -7.60 9.31
N GLU A 19 22.18 -8.30 10.31
CA GLU A 19 21.71 -9.64 10.69
C GLU A 19 20.24 -9.65 11.16
N ASP A 20 19.79 -8.55 11.74
CA ASP A 20 18.41 -8.30 12.21
C ASP A 20 17.57 -7.54 11.17
N GLY A 21 17.94 -7.57 9.89
CA GLY A 21 17.28 -6.84 8.81
C GLY A 21 17.37 -7.56 7.47
N LYS A 22 16.77 -8.75 7.37
CA LYS A 22 16.78 -9.60 6.16
C LYS A 22 15.53 -9.42 5.31
N THR A 23 14.46 -8.89 5.90
CA THR A 23 13.20 -8.52 5.22
C THR A 23 12.90 -7.04 5.40
N LEU A 24 12.03 -6.48 4.54
CA LEU A 24 11.57 -5.08 4.70
C LEU A 24 10.85 -4.84 6.04
N TYR A 25 10.15 -5.86 6.55
CA TYR A 25 9.53 -5.83 7.87
C TYR A 25 10.58 -5.74 9.00
N GLU A 26 11.63 -6.56 8.95
CA GLU A 26 12.72 -6.53 9.93
C GLU A 26 13.53 -5.23 9.85
N VAL A 27 13.81 -4.73 8.64
CA VAL A 27 14.47 -3.43 8.44
C VAL A 27 13.66 -2.30 9.08
N PHE A 28 12.33 -2.34 8.99
CA PHE A 28 11.48 -1.34 9.63
C PHE A 28 11.52 -1.44 11.15
N GLN A 29 11.42 -2.65 11.71
CA GLN A 29 11.56 -2.88 13.15
C GLN A 29 12.92 -2.42 13.66
N ARG A 30 14.01 -2.71 12.94
CA ARG A 30 15.34 -2.20 13.26
C ARG A 30 15.36 -0.67 13.29
N GLY A 31 14.71 -0.01 12.34
CA GLY A 31 14.54 1.45 12.34
C GLY A 31 13.82 1.98 13.59
N LEU A 32 12.77 1.29 14.05
CA LEU A 32 12.09 1.60 15.31
C LEU A 32 13.05 1.51 16.51
N HIS A 33 13.81 0.43 16.62
CA HIS A 33 14.77 0.24 17.72
C HIS A 33 15.91 1.26 17.68
N ALA A 34 16.55 1.43 16.52
CA ALA A 34 17.70 2.31 16.36
C ALA A 34 17.35 3.79 16.55
N SER A 35 16.13 4.20 16.20
CA SER A 35 15.66 5.59 16.38
C SER A 35 15.14 5.88 17.78
N GLY A 36 14.93 4.87 18.62
CA GLY A 36 14.24 5.05 19.91
C GLY A 36 12.80 5.53 19.74
N ASN A 37 12.08 5.02 18.73
CA ASN A 37 10.75 5.49 18.33
C ASN A 37 10.70 6.96 17.87
N GLY A 38 11.73 7.41 17.14
CA GLY A 38 11.80 8.76 16.60
C GLY A 38 10.82 9.02 15.43
N ASN A 39 10.96 10.20 14.81
CA ASN A 39 10.20 10.58 13.62
C ASN A 39 10.46 9.61 12.45
N CYS A 40 9.39 9.17 11.78
CA CYS A 40 9.42 8.22 10.68
C CYS A 40 8.86 8.84 9.39
N LEU A 41 7.55 9.16 9.34
CA LEU A 41 6.90 9.73 8.16
C LEU A 41 6.49 11.17 8.41
N GLY A 42 7.05 12.08 7.61
CA GLY A 42 6.78 13.51 7.67
C GLY A 42 5.83 13.96 6.57
N TYR A 43 4.81 14.74 6.92
CA TYR A 43 3.89 15.36 5.96
C TYR A 43 3.56 16.80 6.36
N ARG A 44 3.16 17.62 5.40
CA ARG A 44 2.77 19.01 5.66
C ARG A 44 1.76 19.50 4.62
N LYS A 45 0.91 20.42 5.04
CA LYS A 45 0.18 21.27 4.09
C LYS A 45 1.14 22.31 3.49
N PRO A 46 0.84 22.88 2.31
CA PRO A 46 1.61 23.99 1.75
C PRO A 46 1.79 25.09 2.80
N ASN A 47 3.03 25.58 2.94
CA ASN A 47 3.41 26.65 3.87
C ASN A 47 3.14 26.37 5.37
N GLN A 48 2.96 25.11 5.78
CA GLN A 48 2.85 24.71 7.18
C GLN A 48 4.06 23.87 7.63
N PRO A 49 4.38 23.82 8.94
CA PRO A 49 5.45 22.96 9.45
C PRO A 49 5.14 21.48 9.21
N TYR A 50 6.19 20.66 9.20
CA TYR A 50 6.05 19.21 9.13
C TYR A 50 5.38 18.66 10.39
N GLN A 51 4.40 17.80 10.17
CA GLN A 51 3.85 16.87 11.14
C GLN A 51 4.52 15.52 10.91
N TRP A 52 4.76 14.79 12.00
CA TRP A 52 5.50 13.52 11.95
C TRP A 52 4.71 12.41 12.61
N LEU A 53 4.74 11.24 11.99
CA LEU A 53 4.39 9.98 12.62
C LEU A 53 5.68 9.34 13.14
N THR A 54 5.64 8.85 14.38
CA THR A 54 6.72 8.04 14.96
C THR A 54 6.77 6.65 14.32
N TYR A 55 7.91 5.97 14.42
CA TYR A 55 8.03 4.59 13.91
C TYR A 55 6.95 3.66 14.47
N LYS A 56 6.62 3.76 15.76
CA LYS A 56 5.60 2.92 16.41
C LYS A 56 4.22 3.21 15.86
N GLN A 57 3.86 4.47 15.64
CA GLN A 57 2.57 4.83 15.02
C GLN A 57 2.44 4.25 13.61
N VAL A 58 3.52 4.30 12.82
CA VAL A 58 3.53 3.74 11.47
C VAL A 58 3.43 2.21 11.50
N LEU A 59 4.19 1.57 12.40
CA LEU A 59 4.14 0.11 12.58
C LEU A 59 2.73 -0.35 13.01
N ASP A 60 2.13 0.33 13.97
CA ASP A 60 0.82 -0.02 14.50
C ASP A 60 -0.26 0.09 13.42
N ARG A 61 -0.29 1.21 12.69
CA ARG A 61 -1.22 1.38 11.58
C ARG A 61 -1.01 0.34 10.48
N ALA A 62 0.24 -0.01 10.16
CA ALA A 62 0.54 -1.07 9.19
C ALA A 62 0.05 -2.44 9.66
N GLN A 63 0.21 -2.76 10.95
CA GLN A 63 -0.31 -4.00 11.54
C GLN A 63 -1.83 -4.05 11.54
N TYR A 64 -2.48 -2.95 11.92
CA TYR A 64 -3.94 -2.83 11.94
C TYR A 64 -4.53 -3.00 10.54
N LEU A 65 -4.06 -2.20 9.57
CA LEU A 65 -4.49 -2.30 8.19
C LEU A 65 -4.22 -3.70 7.60
N GLY A 66 -3.03 -4.26 7.83
CA GLY A 66 -2.69 -5.59 7.34
C GLY A 66 -3.58 -6.69 7.92
N SER A 67 -3.90 -6.60 9.22
CA SER A 67 -4.88 -7.47 9.88
C SER A 67 -6.28 -7.31 9.28
N GLY A 68 -6.72 -6.08 9.01
CA GLY A 68 -7.98 -5.81 8.32
C GLY A 68 -8.03 -6.42 6.92
N LEU A 69 -6.94 -6.35 6.16
CA LEU A 69 -6.83 -7.01 4.85
C LEU A 69 -6.99 -8.54 4.98
N LEU A 70 -6.39 -9.16 6.00
CA LEU A 70 -6.59 -10.59 6.27
C LEU A 70 -8.05 -10.92 6.61
N GLN A 71 -8.72 -10.08 7.41
CA GLN A 71 -10.16 -10.25 7.71
C GLN A 71 -11.03 -10.11 6.46
N LYS A 72 -10.60 -9.29 5.49
CA LYS A 72 -11.23 -9.17 4.16
C LYS A 72 -10.86 -10.29 3.18
N GLY A 73 -10.16 -11.33 3.65
CA GLY A 73 -9.91 -12.56 2.90
C GLY A 73 -8.57 -12.59 2.16
N CYS A 74 -7.71 -11.59 2.32
CA CYS A 74 -6.34 -11.68 1.83
C CYS A 74 -5.56 -12.76 2.57
N LYS A 75 -4.59 -13.37 1.88
CA LYS A 75 -3.74 -14.41 2.44
C LYS A 75 -2.35 -13.87 2.75
N PRO A 76 -1.71 -14.30 3.85
CA PRO A 76 -0.34 -13.92 4.13
C PRO A 76 0.62 -14.68 3.20
N SER A 77 0.86 -14.15 2.00
CA SER A 77 1.55 -14.86 0.92
C SER A 77 2.13 -13.91 -0.11
N SER A 78 3.31 -14.25 -0.64
CA SER A 78 3.95 -13.52 -1.75
C SER A 78 3.19 -13.60 -3.07
N ASN A 79 2.10 -14.38 -3.13
CA ASN A 79 1.18 -14.45 -4.27
C ASN A 79 -0.11 -13.65 -4.04
N GLN A 80 -0.23 -12.95 -2.90
CA GLN A 80 -1.33 -12.03 -2.62
C GLN A 80 -0.91 -10.61 -2.99
N PHE A 81 -1.54 -10.05 -4.01
CA PHE A 81 -1.25 -8.71 -4.50
C PHE A 81 -2.29 -7.70 -4.00
N ILE A 82 -1.84 -6.53 -3.55
CA ILE A 82 -2.68 -5.42 -3.10
C ILE A 82 -2.36 -4.20 -3.95
N GLY A 83 -3.35 -3.66 -4.66
CA GLY A 83 -3.16 -2.46 -5.45
C GLY A 83 -3.09 -1.22 -4.56
N ILE A 84 -2.15 -0.31 -4.81
CA ILE A 84 -2.09 0.98 -4.12
C ILE A 84 -2.13 2.08 -5.17
N PHE A 85 -3.28 2.75 -5.30
CA PHE A 85 -3.53 3.82 -6.26
C PHE A 85 -3.62 5.18 -5.56
N ALA A 86 -2.48 5.68 -5.08
CA ALA A 86 -2.43 6.90 -4.29
C ALA A 86 -1.17 7.73 -4.60
N GLN A 87 -1.28 9.05 -4.42
CA GLN A 87 -0.15 9.98 -4.47
C GLN A 87 0.72 9.86 -3.21
N ASN A 88 1.93 10.43 -3.25
CA ASN A 88 2.86 10.37 -2.13
C ASN A 88 2.26 11.02 -0.86
N ARG A 89 1.92 10.17 0.12
CA ARG A 89 1.40 10.53 1.44
C ARG A 89 1.72 9.42 2.45
N PRO A 90 1.67 9.70 3.77
CA PRO A 90 2.01 8.69 4.79
C PRO A 90 1.22 7.40 4.66
N GLU A 91 -0.07 7.48 4.34
CA GLU A 91 -0.96 6.33 4.20
C GLU A 91 -0.57 5.39 3.06
N TRP A 92 0.07 5.91 2.00
CA TRP A 92 0.63 5.09 0.92
C TRP A 92 1.75 4.18 1.47
N VAL A 93 2.66 4.76 2.25
CA VAL A 93 3.78 4.03 2.86
C VAL A 93 3.28 3.05 3.92
N ILE A 94 2.27 3.44 4.71
CA ILE A 94 1.64 2.56 5.69
C ILE A 94 0.98 1.36 5.00
N SER A 95 0.30 1.57 3.88
CA SER A 95 -0.33 0.50 3.08
C SER A 95 0.70 -0.47 2.52
N GLU A 96 1.85 0.05 2.09
CA GLU A 96 2.98 -0.75 1.65
C GLU A 96 3.55 -1.61 2.81
N TYR A 97 3.79 -1.00 3.98
CA TYR A 97 4.26 -1.76 5.15
C TYR A 97 3.22 -2.75 5.69
N ALA A 98 1.92 -2.48 5.52
CA ALA A 98 0.87 -3.43 5.85
C ALA A 98 1.01 -4.70 5.00
N CYS A 99 1.36 -4.55 3.71
CA CYS A 99 1.65 -5.69 2.85
C CYS A 99 2.86 -6.49 3.36
N TYR A 100 3.97 -5.80 3.61
CA TYR A 100 5.22 -6.43 4.06
C TYR A 100 5.06 -7.18 5.39
N THR A 101 4.30 -6.61 6.33
CA THR A 101 4.03 -7.19 7.65
C THR A 101 3.39 -8.57 7.55
N TYR A 102 2.59 -8.81 6.51
CA TYR A 102 1.86 -10.07 6.30
C TYR A 102 2.31 -10.79 5.03
N SER A 103 3.54 -10.57 4.56
CA SER A 103 4.10 -11.23 3.37
C SER A 103 3.33 -11.02 2.05
N MET A 104 2.41 -10.05 2.01
CA MET A 104 1.70 -9.65 0.79
C MET A 104 2.56 -8.73 -0.08
N VAL A 105 2.17 -8.57 -1.34
CA VAL A 105 2.90 -7.76 -2.32
C VAL A 105 2.13 -6.49 -2.65
N ALA A 106 2.72 -5.34 -2.36
CA ALA A 106 2.19 -4.05 -2.79
C ALA A 106 2.41 -3.85 -4.31
N VAL A 107 1.36 -3.47 -5.04
CA VAL A 107 1.39 -3.19 -6.46
C VAL A 107 0.99 -1.72 -6.70
N PRO A 108 1.95 -0.82 -6.98
CA PRO A 108 1.64 0.58 -7.18
C PRO A 108 0.90 0.80 -8.51
N LEU A 109 -0.16 1.59 -8.46
CA LEU A 109 -0.92 2.08 -9.61
C LEU A 109 -0.70 3.60 -9.68
N TYR A 110 -0.20 4.11 -10.80
CA TYR A 110 0.15 5.53 -10.95
C TYR A 110 -0.81 6.27 -11.89
N ASP A 111 -1.14 7.50 -11.54
CA ASP A 111 -2.02 8.40 -12.32
C ASP A 111 -1.53 8.60 -13.77
N THR A 112 -0.21 8.56 -13.97
CA THR A 112 0.44 8.86 -15.25
C THR A 112 0.44 7.70 -16.24
N LEU A 113 0.03 6.49 -15.85
CA LEU A 113 0.05 5.32 -16.73
C LEU A 113 -1.14 5.27 -17.69
N GLY A 114 -2.21 6.03 -17.39
CA GLY A 114 -3.46 6.00 -18.12
C GLY A 114 -4.36 4.81 -17.74
N PRO A 115 -5.66 4.88 -18.10
CA PRO A 115 -6.67 3.91 -17.65
C PRO A 115 -6.41 2.48 -18.15
N ASP A 116 -5.94 2.31 -19.40
CA ASP A 116 -5.68 0.98 -19.98
C ASP A 116 -4.57 0.22 -19.25
N ALA A 117 -3.55 0.92 -18.77
CA ALA A 117 -2.48 0.33 -17.99
C ALA A 117 -2.97 -0.11 -16.60
N ILE A 118 -3.84 0.68 -15.96
CA ILE A 118 -4.46 0.31 -14.68
C ILE A 118 -5.28 -0.98 -14.85
N ILE A 119 -6.14 -1.03 -15.87
CA ILE A 119 -6.91 -2.23 -16.22
C ILE A 119 -5.97 -3.43 -16.42
N TYR A 120 -4.92 -3.26 -17.22
CA TYR A 120 -3.96 -4.33 -17.49
C TYR A 120 -3.32 -4.86 -16.20
N ILE A 121 -2.82 -3.98 -15.32
CA ILE A 121 -2.16 -4.37 -14.08
C ILE A 121 -3.13 -5.10 -13.14
N VAL A 122 -4.32 -4.53 -12.92
CA VAL A 122 -5.34 -5.11 -12.02
C VAL A 122 -5.72 -6.52 -12.47
N LYS A 123 -5.90 -6.74 -13.77
CA LYS A 123 -6.19 -8.08 -14.32
C LYS A 123 -4.98 -9.00 -14.24
N LYS A 124 -3.79 -8.51 -14.65
CA LYS A 124 -2.59 -9.34 -14.79
C LYS A 124 -2.10 -9.86 -13.44
N ALA A 125 -2.26 -9.06 -12.38
CA ALA A 125 -1.90 -9.42 -11.01
C ALA A 125 -3.09 -9.94 -10.18
N ASP A 126 -4.27 -10.14 -10.81
CA ASP A 126 -5.51 -10.62 -10.16
C ASP A 126 -5.83 -9.87 -8.85
N ILE A 127 -5.79 -8.55 -8.90
CA ILE A 127 -5.92 -7.69 -7.72
C ILE A 127 -7.40 -7.60 -7.32
N SER A 128 -7.74 -8.17 -6.17
CA SER A 128 -9.09 -8.11 -5.61
C SER A 128 -9.34 -6.92 -4.68
N ILE A 129 -8.28 -6.31 -4.13
CA ILE A 129 -8.36 -5.15 -3.25
C ILE A 129 -7.43 -4.04 -3.75
N VAL A 130 -7.97 -2.83 -3.90
CA VAL A 130 -7.18 -1.62 -4.20
C VAL A 130 -7.39 -0.59 -3.10
N ILE A 131 -6.29 -0.04 -2.58
CA ILE A 131 -6.28 1.09 -1.66
C ILE A 131 -6.01 2.35 -2.48
N CYS A 132 -6.89 3.36 -2.46
CA CYS A 132 -6.71 4.59 -3.22
C CYS A 132 -6.88 5.85 -2.35
N ASP A 133 -6.22 6.94 -2.75
CA ASP A 133 -6.25 8.18 -1.96
C ASP A 133 -7.57 8.93 -2.09
N LYS A 134 -8.07 9.12 -3.33
CA LYS A 134 -9.20 10.01 -3.61
C LYS A 134 -10.41 9.32 -4.26
N PRO A 135 -11.63 9.84 -4.03
CA PRO A 135 -12.86 9.35 -4.67
C PRO A 135 -12.78 9.27 -6.20
N GLU A 136 -12.15 10.23 -6.88
CA GLU A 136 -12.08 10.24 -8.35
C GLU A 136 -11.33 9.02 -8.90
N LYS A 137 -10.38 8.47 -8.13
CA LYS A 137 -9.67 7.23 -8.51
C LYS A 137 -10.52 6.00 -8.29
N ALA A 138 -11.32 5.99 -7.22
CA ALA A 138 -12.31 4.94 -7.01
C ALA A 138 -13.35 4.94 -8.14
N GLU A 139 -13.80 6.11 -8.61
CA GLU A 139 -14.69 6.22 -9.76
C GLU A 139 -14.11 5.57 -11.02
N ILE A 140 -12.84 5.83 -11.34
CA ILE A 140 -12.14 5.17 -12.47
C ILE A 140 -12.16 3.64 -12.31
N LEU A 141 -11.90 3.12 -11.10
CA LEU A 141 -11.94 1.68 -10.83
C LEU A 141 -13.36 1.11 -10.99
N LEU A 142 -14.37 1.84 -10.54
CA LEU A 142 -15.78 1.45 -10.68
C LEU A 142 -16.23 1.46 -12.13
N GLU A 143 -15.85 2.48 -12.92
CA GLU A 143 -16.12 2.53 -14.37
C GLU A 143 -15.53 1.32 -15.09
N ASN A 144 -14.32 0.89 -14.70
CA ASN A 144 -13.72 -0.32 -15.25
C ASN A 144 -14.48 -1.58 -14.87
N CYS A 145 -15.09 -1.63 -13.68
CA CYS A 145 -15.94 -2.75 -13.25
C CYS A 145 -17.29 -2.75 -13.98
N GLU A 146 -17.91 -1.57 -14.15
CA GLU A 146 -19.15 -1.38 -14.93
C GLU A 146 -19.01 -1.85 -16.37
N GLN A 147 -17.82 -1.68 -16.95
CA GLN A 147 -17.48 -2.12 -18.30
C GLN A 147 -16.95 -3.57 -18.35
N GLU A 148 -17.06 -4.31 -17.24
CA GLU A 148 -16.57 -5.69 -17.09
C GLU A 148 -15.07 -5.88 -17.41
N LYS A 149 -14.29 -4.80 -17.34
CA LYS A 149 -12.85 -4.83 -17.66
C LYS A 149 -12.04 -5.44 -16.51
N THR A 150 -12.42 -5.17 -15.26
CA THR A 150 -11.72 -5.62 -14.05
C THR A 150 -12.63 -6.42 -13.09
N PRO A 151 -13.20 -7.56 -13.52
CA PRO A 151 -14.15 -8.33 -12.71
C PRO A 151 -13.53 -8.96 -11.45
N CYS A 152 -12.20 -9.02 -11.36
CA CYS A 152 -11.46 -9.50 -10.20
C CYS A 152 -11.50 -8.53 -9.01
N LEU A 153 -11.70 -7.22 -9.24
CA LEU A 153 -11.77 -6.22 -8.19
C LEU A 153 -13.05 -6.42 -7.34
N LYS A 154 -12.89 -6.47 -6.02
CA LYS A 154 -13.99 -6.69 -5.06
C LYS A 154 -14.07 -5.63 -3.98
N ILE A 155 -12.95 -5.02 -3.60
CA ILE A 155 -12.91 -4.04 -2.52
C ILE A 155 -12.05 -2.86 -2.95
N VAL A 156 -12.56 -1.65 -2.71
CA VAL A 156 -11.78 -0.41 -2.78
C VAL A 156 -11.76 0.24 -1.41
N ILE A 157 -10.57 0.52 -0.90
CA ILE A 157 -10.34 1.15 0.39
C ILE A 157 -9.87 2.58 0.15
N LEU A 158 -10.61 3.57 0.62
CA LEU A 158 -10.37 5.00 0.39
C LEU A 158 -9.69 5.66 1.59
N MET A 159 -8.63 6.44 1.32
CA MET A 159 -7.93 7.20 2.36
C MET A 159 -8.66 8.51 2.70
N ASP A 160 -9.22 9.19 1.71
CA ASP A 160 -10.02 10.39 1.88
C ASP A 160 -11.50 10.05 2.11
N LEU A 161 -12.25 11.04 2.61
CA LEU A 161 -13.69 10.92 2.78
C LEU A 161 -14.40 10.78 1.43
N PHE A 162 -15.46 9.98 1.42
CA PHE A 162 -16.33 9.78 0.27
C PHE A 162 -17.79 9.79 0.72
N ASP A 163 -18.69 10.02 -0.23
CA ASP A 163 -20.11 10.08 0.02
C ASP A 163 -20.81 8.72 -0.11
N LYS A 164 -22.07 8.70 0.30
CA LYS A 164 -22.92 7.51 0.20
C LYS A 164 -23.18 7.11 -1.26
N GLU A 165 -23.16 8.06 -2.19
CA GLU A 165 -23.42 7.78 -3.61
C GLU A 165 -22.33 6.88 -4.21
N LEU A 166 -21.06 7.17 -3.91
CA LEU A 166 -19.93 6.33 -4.33
C LEU A 166 -20.03 4.92 -3.75
N LYS A 167 -20.40 4.81 -2.46
CA LYS A 167 -20.60 3.51 -1.80
C LYS A 167 -21.75 2.71 -2.44
N ASP A 168 -22.87 3.37 -2.71
CA ASP A 168 -24.03 2.77 -3.36
C ASP A 168 -23.71 2.36 -4.82
N ARG A 169 -22.90 3.15 -5.54
CA ARG A 169 -22.42 2.83 -6.90
C ARG A 169 -21.53 1.58 -6.89
N GLY A 170 -20.57 1.48 -5.97
CA GLY A 170 -19.74 0.30 -5.81
C GLY A 170 -20.57 -0.97 -5.58
N ALA A 171 -21.56 -0.89 -4.67
CA ALA A 171 -22.42 -2.02 -4.36
C ALA A 171 -23.20 -2.55 -5.59
N LYS A 172 -23.65 -1.65 -6.50
CA LYS A 172 -24.36 -2.04 -7.74
C LYS A 172 -23.50 -2.89 -8.68
N VAL A 173 -22.18 -2.73 -8.64
CA VAL A 173 -21.24 -3.51 -9.46
C VAL A 173 -20.47 -4.57 -8.67
N GLY A 174 -20.90 -4.86 -7.44
CA GLY A 174 -20.28 -5.88 -6.60
C GLY A 174 -18.91 -5.51 -6.05
N VAL A 175 -18.64 -4.21 -5.89
CA VAL A 175 -17.42 -3.68 -5.27
C VAL A 175 -17.75 -3.01 -3.94
N GLU A 176 -17.16 -3.49 -2.84
CA GLU A 176 -17.30 -2.89 -1.51
C GLU A 176 -16.40 -1.64 -1.41
N ILE A 177 -16.96 -0.49 -1.03
CA ILE A 177 -16.20 0.74 -0.74
C ILE A 177 -16.11 0.93 0.78
N LEU A 178 -14.89 1.05 1.29
CA LEU A 178 -14.57 1.20 2.71
C LEU A 178 -13.64 2.39 2.93
N ALA A 179 -13.76 3.06 4.07
CA ALA A 179 -12.74 4.00 4.54
C ALA A 179 -11.53 3.23 5.09
N LEU A 180 -10.33 3.78 4.92
CA LEU A 180 -9.10 3.19 5.44
C LEU A 180 -9.20 2.94 6.95
N GLN A 181 -9.84 3.86 7.68
CA GLN A 181 -10.03 3.78 9.13
C GLN A 181 -11.07 2.72 9.55
N GLU A 182 -11.91 2.21 8.63
CA GLU A 182 -12.79 1.06 8.90
C GLU A 182 -12.03 -0.27 8.79
N VAL A 183 -10.86 -0.28 8.15
CA VAL A 183 -10.03 -1.47 7.92
C VAL A 183 -8.84 -1.53 8.87
N GLU A 184 -8.34 -0.37 9.34
CA GLU A 184 -7.45 -0.28 10.51
C GLU A 184 -8.19 -0.65 11.80
#